data_AF-A0A5E6ZJL7-F1
#
_entry.id   AF-A0A5E6ZJL7-F1
#
_cell.length_a   1.000
_cell.length_b   1.000
_cell.length_c   1.000
_cell.angle_alpha   90.00
_cell.angle_beta   90.00
_cell.angle_gamma   90.00
#
_symmetry.space_group_name_H-M   'P 1'
#
loop_
_entity.id
_entity.type
_entity.pdbx_description
1 polymer ?
#
loop_
_entity_poly.entity_id
_entity_poly.type
_entity_poly.pdbx_seq_one_letter_code
_entity_poly.pdbx_strand_id
1 'polypeptide(L)' 'MQPSTGYETLIYDCLTGDQTLFQRADNIENGWRGVQPFLDAWQEQTDVQPYKAGEDGPEAAKELLGRDGRVWLNIG' A
#
# COMPACT_ATOMS: atom_id res chain seq x y z
N MET A 1 28.81 -9.84 6.91
CA MET A 1 28.49 -8.68 6.06
C MET A 1 27.01 -8.41 6.27
N GLN A 2 26.62 -7.22 6.71
CA GLN A 2 25.20 -6.88 6.84
C GLN A 2 24.69 -6.49 5.44
N PRO A 3 23.54 -7.03 4.97
CA PRO A 3 23.02 -6.69 3.66
C PRO A 3 22.73 -5.19 3.58
N SER A 4 23.17 -4.56 2.49
CA SER A 4 23.12 -3.12 2.27
C SER A 4 21.87 -2.68 1.52
N THR A 5 21.18 -3.62 0.86
CA THR A 5 19.97 -3.39 0.08
C THR A 5 18.88 -4.41 0.41
N GLY A 6 17.61 -4.07 0.19
CA GLY A 6 16.49 -4.97 0.46
C GLY A 6 16.54 -6.28 -0.35
N TYR A 7 17.04 -6.25 -1.58
CA TYR A 7 17.14 -7.44 -2.42
C TYR A 7 18.26 -8.40 -1.97
N GLU A 8 19.38 -7.88 -1.44
CA GLU A 8 20.43 -8.73 -0.87
C GLU A 8 19.88 -9.59 0.28
N THR A 9 19.06 -8.99 1.16
CA THR A 9 18.37 -9.71 2.24
C THR A 9 17.43 -10.77 1.70
N LEU A 10 16.55 -10.41 0.75
CA LEU A 10 15.57 -11.37 0.20
C LEU A 10 16.25 -12.56 -0.50
N ILE A 11 17.34 -12.33 -1.23
CA ILE A 11 18.09 -13.41 -1.87
C ILE A 11 18.76 -14.31 -0.83
N TYR A 12 19.37 -13.73 0.20
CA TYR A 12 19.98 -14.50 1.29
C TYR A 12 18.93 -15.36 2.02
N ASP A 13 17.78 -14.78 2.37
CA ASP A 13 16.69 -15.46 3.06
C ASP A 13 16.13 -16.62 2.22
N CYS A 14 16.01 -16.42 0.91
CA CYS A 14 15.63 -17.48 -0.03
C CYS A 14 16.62 -18.66 -0.01
N LEU A 15 17.93 -18.38 0.04
CA LEU A 15 18.97 -19.41 0.06
C LEU A 15 19.06 -20.15 1.40
N THR A 16 18.73 -19.48 2.51
CA THR A 16 18.74 -20.07 3.85
C THR A 16 17.41 -20.71 4.26
N GLY A 17 16.37 -20.50 3.46
CA GLY A 17 15.03 -21.04 3.70
C GLY A 17 14.19 -20.23 4.69
N ASP A 18 14.56 -18.97 4.97
CA ASP A 18 13.75 -18.05 5.76
C ASP A 18 12.65 -17.43 4.88
N GLN A 19 11.39 -17.66 5.26
CA GLN A 19 10.22 -17.22 4.51
C GLN A 19 9.57 -15.95 5.10
N THR A 20 10.15 -15.36 6.15
CA THR A 20 9.52 -14.28 6.94
C THR A 20 9.16 -13.05 6.10
N LEU A 21 10.00 -12.70 5.12
CA LEU A 21 9.79 -11.53 4.26
C LEU A 21 9.05 -11.85 2.94
N PHE A 22 8.59 -13.09 2.76
CA PHE A 22 7.85 -13.52 1.58
C PHE A 22 6.35 -13.55 1.86
N GLN A 23 5.58 -13.17 0.85
CA GLN A 23 4.12 -13.25 0.93
C GLN A 23 3.67 -14.70 0.79
N ARG A 24 2.83 -15.15 1.73
CA ARG A 24 2.18 -16.46 1.65
C ARG A 24 1.01 -16.42 0.67
N ALA A 25 0.73 -17.55 0.03
CA ALA A 25 -0.35 -17.66 -0.96
C ALA A 25 -1.73 -17.26 -0.40
N ASP A 26 -2.05 -17.71 0.82
CA ASP A 26 -3.30 -17.34 1.49
C ASP A 26 -3.39 -15.84 1.79
N ASN A 27 -2.27 -15.20 2.18
CA ASN A 27 -2.23 -13.75 2.36
C ASN A 27 -2.45 -13.01 1.04
N ILE A 28 -1.88 -13.49 -0.06
CA ILE A 28 -2.08 -12.91 -1.40
C ILE A 28 -3.55 -13.01 -1.80
N GLU A 29 -4.17 -14.18 -1.65
CA GLU A 29 -5.59 -14.41 -1.98
C GLU A 29 -6.52 -13.52 -1.13
N ASN A 30 -6.24 -13.39 0.17
CA ASN A 30 -7.01 -12.51 1.05
C ASN A 30 -6.81 -11.02 0.70
N GLY A 31 -5.60 -10.63 0.34
CA GLY A 31 -5.30 -9.27 -0.14
C GLY A 31 -6.11 -8.93 -1.39
N TRP A 32 -6.14 -9.83 -2.37
CA TRP A 32 -6.97 -9.67 -3.57
C TRP A 32 -8.45 -9.64 -3.26
N ARG A 33 -8.96 -10.52 -2.39
CA ARG A 33 -10.36 -10.48 -1.95
C ARG A 33 -10.75 -9.15 -1.30
N GLY A 34 -9.82 -8.51 -0.58
CA GLY A 34 -10.05 -7.20 0.03
C GLY A 34 -10.12 -6.07 -1.00
N VAL A 35 -9.26 -6.10 -2.02
CA VAL A 35 -9.16 -5.01 -3.01
C VAL A 35 -10.16 -5.17 -4.17
N GLN A 36 -10.55 -6.40 -4.53
CA GLN A 36 -11.40 -6.67 -5.71
C GLN A 36 -12.70 -5.85 -5.75
N PRO A 37 -13.48 -5.70 -4.65
CA PRO A 37 -14.72 -4.93 -4.70
C PRO A 37 -14.51 -3.45 -5.07
N PHE A 38 -13.37 -2.86 -4.68
CA PHE A 38 -13.03 -1.49 -5.05
C PHE A 38 -12.69 -1.38 -6.54
N LEU A 39 -11.99 -2.38 -7.09
CA LEU A 39 -11.66 -2.41 -8.52
C LEU A 39 -12.91 -2.58 -9.37
N ASP A 40 -13.84 -3.44 -8.94
CA ASP A 40 -15.11 -3.65 -9.63
C ASP A 40 -15.95 -2.36 -9.62
N ALA A 41 -16.07 -1.71 -8.46
CA ALA A 41 -16.77 -0.42 -8.35
C ALA A 41 -16.11 0.69 -9.19
N TRP A 42 -14.79 0.70 -9.28
CA TRP A 42 -14.03 1.70 -10.05
C TRP A 42 -14.28 1.58 -11.57
N GLN A 43 -14.61 0.39 -12.07
CA GLN A 43 -14.95 0.22 -13.48
C GLN A 43 -16.25 0.96 -13.85
N GLU A 44 -17.16 1.14 -12.89
CA GLU A 44 -18.45 1.81 -13.09
C GLU A 44 -18.39 3.30 -12.72
N GLN A 45 -17.54 3.69 -11.78
CA GLN A 45 -17.38 5.06 -11.31
C GLN A 45 -15.91 5.48 -11.35
N THR A 46 -15.57 6.31 -12.34
CA THR A 46 -14.18 6.73 -12.63
C THR A 46 -13.90 8.18 -12.21
N ASP A 47 -14.65 8.75 -11.27
CA ASP A 47 -14.38 10.11 -10.81
C ASP A 47 -13.07 10.14 -10.01
N VAL A 48 -12.13 10.96 -10.46
CA VAL A 48 -10.80 11.10 -9.87
C VAL A 48 -10.65 12.53 -9.38
N GLN A 49 -10.29 12.68 -8.11
CA GLN A 49 -10.00 13.99 -7.53
C GLN A 49 -8.55 14.38 -7.84
N PRO A 50 -8.29 15.39 -8.70
CA PRO A 50 -6.95 15.82 -9.02
C PRO A 50 -6.32 16.59 -7.86
N TYR A 51 -4.99 16.63 -7.84
CA TYR A 51 -4.22 17.46 -6.92
C TYR A 51 -2.95 17.94 -7.62
N LYS A 52 -2.34 19.00 -7.12
CA LYS A 52 -1.15 19.58 -7.74
C LYS A 52 0.09 18.76 -7.38
N ALA A 53 1.00 18.60 -8.36
CA ALA A 53 2.29 17.98 -8.09
C ALA A 53 3.08 18.74 -7.01
N GLY A 54 3.63 18.00 -6.05
CA GLY A 54 4.33 18.55 -4.89
C GLY A 54 3.45 18.78 -3.66
N GLU A 55 2.13 18.55 -3.76
CA GLU A 55 1.21 18.54 -2.61
C GLU A 55 0.95 17.10 -2.12
N ASP A 56 0.41 16.98 -0.91
CA ASP A 56 0.15 15.69 -0.22
C ASP A 56 -1.11 14.95 -0.70
N GLY A 57 -1.77 15.43 -1.75
CA GLY A 57 -3.00 14.86 -2.28
C GLY A 57 -4.21 15.82 -2.25
N PRO A 58 -5.39 15.36 -2.70
CA PRO A 58 -6.60 16.19 -2.76
C PRO A 58 -7.20 16.43 -1.37
N GLU A 59 -7.99 17.50 -1.21
CA GLU A 59 -8.70 17.82 0.04
C GLU A 59 -9.60 16.67 0.52
N ALA A 60 -10.20 15.92 -0.41
CA ALA A 60 -10.98 14.72 -0.12
C ALA A 60 -10.22 13.67 0.72
N ALA A 61 -8.88 13.60 0.60
CA ALA A 61 -8.06 12.71 1.42
C ALA A 61 -7.95 13.17 2.89
N LYS A 62 -7.96 14.48 3.14
CA LYS A 62 -8.01 15.05 4.50
C LYS A 62 -9.39 14.87 5.12
N GLU A 63 -10.44 15.13 4.34
CA GLU A 63 -11.82 14.92 4.77
C GLU A 63 -12.09 13.46 5.15
N LEU A 64 -11.53 12.50 4.40
CA LEU A 64 -11.68 11.07 4.68
C LEU A 64 -11.24 10.71 6.11
N LEU A 65 -10.05 11.14 6.53
CA LEU A 65 -9.59 10.91 7.91
C LEU A 65 -10.30 11.80 8.93
N GLY A 66 -10.67 13.02 8.53
CA GLY A 66 -11.38 13.97 9.39
C GLY A 66 -12.73 13.44 9.87
N ARG A 67 -13.41 12.58 9.10
CA ARG A 67 -14.65 11.89 9.50
C ARG A 67 -14.49 11.07 10.79
N ASP A 68 -13.30 10.52 11.01
CA ASP A 68 -12.94 9.74 12.20
C ASP A 68 -12.13 10.56 13.22
N GLY A 69 -12.05 11.89 13.06
CA GLY A 69 -11.28 12.79 13.93
C GLY A 69 -9.77 12.61 13.82
N ARG A 70 -9.28 12.03 12.72
CA ARG A 70 -7.86 11.76 12.48
C ARG A 70 -7.27 12.74 11.48
N VAL A 71 -5.95 12.90 11.53
CA VAL A 71 -5.17 13.72 10.60
C VAL A 71 -3.99 12.92 10.07
N TRP A 72 -3.60 13.19 8.82
CA TRP A 72 -2.39 12.63 8.24
C TRP A 72 -1.16 13.13 8.99
N LEU A 73 -0.19 12.24 9.21
CA LEU A 73 1.12 12.63 9.73
C LEU A 73 1.92 13.31 8.62
N ASN A 74 2.59 14.41 8.97
CA ASN A 74 3.40 15.15 8.02
C ASN A 74 4.67 14.34 7.69
N ILE A 75 4.88 14.07 6.40
CA ILE A 75 6.07 13.42 5.88
C ILE A 75 6.95 14.57 5.38
N GLY A 76 7.83 15.06 6.25
CA GLY A 76 8.73 16.18 5.97
C GLY A 76 9.72 15.90 4.84
#